data_AF-A0A6P7H832-F1
#
_entry.id   AF-A0A6P7H832-F1
#
_cell.length_a   1.000
_cell.length_b   1.000
_cell.length_c   1.000
_cell.angle_alpha   90.00
_cell.angle_beta   90.00
_cell.angle_gamma   90.00
#
_symmetry.space_group_name_H-M   'P 1'
#
loop_
_entity.id
_entity.type
_entity.pdbx_description
1 polymer ?
#
loop_
_entity_poly.entity_id
_entity_poly.type
_entity_poly.pdbx_seq_one_letter_code
_entity_poly.pdbx_strand_id
1 'polypeptide(L)'
;MIIKQYRNLNEKNYLKIKTNLISYNWNLDSTDVDVIYQQIHENCKIEIDNNAPIQTCKHNPKLPWFDNEVYKKIKNRDDAYKNFKSCGHETQKQVMWNNFKKHRNDVVSTLKSKKSAYYYNQIDNYRSNPKKMWKTLKKLVNTNTKDTPKCVQFRCNITGEIAVKRDSMDISMGFNEYFVESISSIVSHTDFFNIG
;
A
#
# COMPACT_ATOMS: atom_id res chain seq x y z
N MET A 1 11.78 7.32 -3.31
CA MET A 1 11.92 7.61 -1.86
C MET A 1 11.05 8.82 -1.55
N ILE A 2 10.14 8.75 -0.57
CA ILE A 2 9.23 9.86 -0.26
C ILE A 2 9.95 10.78 0.72
N ILE A 3 10.18 12.03 0.33
CA ILE A 3 10.72 13.08 1.18
C ILE A 3 9.53 13.85 1.75
N LYS A 4 9.33 13.80 3.07
CA LYS A 4 8.29 14.56 3.76
C LYS A 4 8.93 15.78 4.41
N GLN A 5 8.37 16.95 4.14
CA GLN A 5 8.70 18.18 4.85
C GLN A 5 7.80 18.33 6.08
N TYR A 6 8.36 18.75 7.21
CA TYR A 6 7.62 19.04 8.44
C TYR A 6 8.39 20.05 9.29
N ARG A 7 7.70 20.73 10.21
CA ARG A 7 8.31 21.50 11.30
C ARG A 7 8.20 20.72 12.60
N ASN A 8 9.24 20.72 13.41
CA ASN A 8 9.20 20.10 14.72
C ASN A 8 8.62 21.09 15.75
N LEU A 9 7.30 21.09 15.90
CA LEU A 9 6.57 21.87 16.90
C LEU A 9 6.40 21.07 18.19
N ASN A 10 7.51 20.58 18.75
CA ASN A 10 7.48 20.01 20.10
C ASN A 10 7.21 21.11 21.15
N GLU A 11 6.89 20.69 22.37
CA GLU A 11 6.54 21.60 23.47
C GLU A 11 7.62 22.66 23.72
N LYS A 12 8.91 22.29 23.67
CA LYS A 12 10.03 23.21 23.84
C LYS A 12 10.07 24.30 22.76
N ASN A 13 9.95 23.91 21.49
CA ASN A 13 9.99 24.85 20.37
C ASN A 13 8.75 25.75 20.37
N TYR A 14 7.58 25.18 20.68
CA TYR A 14 6.34 25.93 20.82
C TYR A 14 6.42 26.99 21.92
N LEU A 15 6.93 26.62 23.11
CA LEU A 15 7.09 27.55 24.23
C LEU A 15 8.06 28.69 23.87
N LYS A 16 9.18 28.39 23.20
CA LYS A 16 10.12 29.42 22.73
C LYS A 16 9.47 30.41 21.77
N ILE A 17 8.76 29.91 20.75
CA ILE A 17 8.04 30.76 19.79
C ILE A 17 7.04 31.65 20.53
N LYS A 18 6.26 31.07 21.45
CA LYS A 18 5.28 31.81 22.23
C LYS A 18 5.93 32.91 23.07
N THR A 19 7.00 32.60 23.81
CA THR A 19 7.72 33.57 24.64
C THR A 19 8.29 34.69 23.79
N ASN A 20 8.95 34.37 22.67
CA ASN A 20 9.57 35.36 21.79
C ASN A 20 8.53 36.32 21.19
N LEU A 21 7.40 35.80 20.71
CA LEU A 21 6.33 36.62 20.14
C LEU A 21 5.64 37.52 21.19
N ILE A 22 5.52 37.06 22.44
CA ILE A 22 5.00 37.87 23.54
C ILE A 22 5.97 38.99 23.90
N SER A 23 7.28 38.71 23.90
CA SER A 23 8.31 39.71 24.20
C SER A 23 8.62 40.66 23.03
N TYR A 24 8.06 40.39 21.85
CA TYR A 24 8.35 41.16 20.65
C TYR A 24 7.74 42.56 20.75
N ASN A 25 8.47 43.58 20.29
CA ASN A 25 7.95 44.93 20.22
C ASN A 25 7.09 45.09 18.95
N TRP A 26 5.78 45.15 19.14
CA TRP A 26 4.80 45.29 18.07
C TRP A 26 4.50 46.74 17.69
N ASN A 27 5.34 47.70 18.09
CA ASN A 27 5.19 49.07 17.62
C ASN A 27 5.53 49.15 16.13
N LEU A 28 4.50 49.27 15.29
CA LEU A 28 4.63 49.36 13.85
C LEU A 28 4.37 50.81 13.45
N ASP A 29 5.40 51.51 12.98
CA ASP A 29 5.37 52.95 12.69
C ASP A 29 4.65 53.31 11.38
N SER A 30 3.82 52.43 10.84
CA SER A 30 3.08 52.61 9.58
C SER A 30 1.58 52.72 9.84
N THR A 31 0.89 53.59 9.08
CA THR A 31 -0.58 53.67 9.03
C THR A 31 -1.18 52.83 7.90
N ASP A 32 -0.35 52.30 7.00
CA ASP A 32 -0.77 51.45 5.90
C ASP A 32 -0.99 50.01 6.41
N VAL A 33 -2.22 49.52 6.24
CA VAL A 33 -2.68 48.20 6.70
C VAL A 33 -1.91 47.06 6.03
N ASP A 34 -1.58 47.18 4.75
CA ASP A 34 -0.86 46.14 4.02
C ASP A 34 0.58 46.05 4.51
N VAL A 35 1.21 47.20 4.77
CA VAL A 35 2.57 47.26 5.33
C VAL A 35 2.62 46.68 6.75
N ILE A 36 1.64 47.04 7.60
CA ILE A 36 1.48 46.48 8.94
C ILE A 36 1.35 44.95 8.87
N TYR A 37 0.47 44.44 7.99
CA TYR A 37 0.25 43.00 7.83
C TYR A 37 1.53 42.27 7.41
N GLN A 38 2.25 42.78 6.40
CA GLN A 38 3.48 42.16 5.93
C GLN A 38 4.54 42.09 7.04
N GLN A 39 4.73 43.18 7.79
CA GLN A 39 5.68 43.19 8.92
C GLN A 39 5.30 42.17 9.99
N ILE A 40 4.02 42.07 10.37
CA ILE A 40 3.57 41.07 11.35
C ILE A 40 3.80 39.65 10.82
N HIS A 41 3.44 39.41 9.56
CA HIS A 41 3.58 38.11 8.93
C HIS A 41 5.06 37.69 8.84
N GLU A 42 5.94 38.60 8.44
CA GLU A 42 7.38 38.35 8.37
C GLU A 42 8.00 38.08 9.74
N ASN A 43 7.68 38.88 10.75
CA ASN A 43 8.17 38.68 12.11
C ASN A 43 7.72 37.32 12.67
N CYS A 44 6.45 36.95 12.49
CA CYS A 44 5.93 35.63 12.86
C CYS A 44 6.66 34.51 12.12
N LYS A 45 6.86 34.67 10.81
CA LYS A 45 7.52 33.67 9.97
C LYS A 45 8.97 33.46 10.39
N ILE A 46 9.72 34.53 10.64
CA ILE A 46 11.11 34.49 11.10
C ILE A 46 11.21 33.75 12.44
N GLU A 47 10.36 34.06 13.40
CA GLU A 47 10.38 33.39 14.71
C GLU A 47 10.07 31.90 14.61
N ILE A 48 9.12 31.52 13.74
CA ILE A 48 8.80 30.11 13.46
C ILE A 48 9.96 29.43 12.74
N ASP A 49 10.60 30.09 11.77
CA ASP A 49 11.74 29.55 11.03
C ASP A 49 12.98 29.34 11.92
N ASN A 50 13.24 30.27 12.84
CA ASN A 50 14.36 30.19 13.78
C ASN A 50 14.20 29.04 14.78
N ASN A 51 12.98 28.86 15.33
CA ASN A 51 12.74 27.92 16.41
C ASN A 51 12.22 26.54 15.93
N ALA A 52 11.58 26.49 14.76
CA ALA A 52 11.03 25.27 14.18
C ALA A 52 11.23 25.26 12.65
N PRO A 53 12.49 25.22 12.16
CA PRO A 53 12.78 25.23 10.73
C PRO A 53 12.16 24.04 10.01
N ILE A 54 11.94 24.19 8.70
CA ILE A 54 11.45 23.09 7.86
C ILE A 54 12.53 22.01 7.79
N GLN A 55 12.18 20.81 8.24
CA GLN A 55 13.00 19.63 8.19
C GLN A 55 12.45 18.65 7.15
N THR A 56 13.34 17.86 6.55
CA THR A 56 12.98 16.76 5.66
C THR A 56 13.27 15.42 6.32
N CYS A 57 12.31 14.50 6.33
CA CYS A 57 12.57 13.11 6.68
C CYS A 57 12.34 12.18 5.49
N LYS A 58 13.18 11.14 5.42
CA LYS A 58 12.98 10.02 4.50
C LYS A 58 11.87 9.16 5.07
N HIS A 59 10.71 9.16 4.43
CA HIS A 59 9.64 8.25 4.78
C HIS A 59 9.87 6.94 4.03
N ASN A 60 10.33 5.91 4.75
CA ASN A 60 10.33 4.54 4.25
C ASN A 60 8.95 3.93 4.49
N PRO A 61 8.12 3.75 3.45
CA PRO A 61 6.85 3.06 3.62
C PRO A 61 7.13 1.64 4.13
N LYS A 62 6.42 1.21 5.18
CA LYS A 62 6.51 -0.17 5.71
C LYS A 62 6.17 -1.23 4.65
N LEU A 63 5.46 -0.82 3.59
CA LEU A 63 5.02 -1.67 2.50
C LEU A 63 5.81 -1.31 1.22
N PRO A 64 6.56 -2.25 0.63
CA PRO A 64 7.37 -2.01 -0.57
C PRO A 64 6.56 -1.54 -1.79
N TRP A 65 5.28 -1.92 -1.88
CA TRP A 65 4.37 -1.54 -2.97
C TRP A 65 3.60 -0.24 -2.69
N PHE A 66 3.89 0.46 -1.59
CA PHE A 66 3.28 1.74 -1.26
C PHE A 66 4.20 2.86 -1.72
N ASP A 67 3.91 3.43 -2.90
CA ASP A 67 4.71 4.47 -3.52
C ASP A 67 4.02 5.86 -3.46
N ASN A 68 4.63 6.84 -4.11
CA ASN A 68 4.11 8.21 -4.16
C ASN A 68 2.76 8.31 -4.91
N GLU A 69 2.51 7.41 -5.86
CA GLU A 69 1.24 7.39 -6.58
C GLU A 69 0.10 6.96 -5.65
N VAL A 70 0.31 5.88 -4.88
CA VAL A 70 -0.64 5.43 -3.86
C VAL A 70 -0.88 6.53 -2.83
N TYR A 71 0.18 7.21 -2.37
CA TYR A 71 0.07 8.32 -1.44
C TYR A 71 -0.78 9.47 -2.00
N LYS A 72 -0.52 9.91 -3.24
CA LYS A 72 -1.30 10.97 -3.91
C LYS A 72 -2.77 10.60 -4.05
N LYS A 73 -3.08 9.37 -4.46
CA LYS A 73 -4.47 8.91 -4.60
C LYS A 73 -5.20 8.88 -3.25
N ILE A 74 -4.53 8.46 -2.17
CA ILE A 74 -5.08 8.50 -0.81
C ILE A 74 -5.35 9.94 -0.39
N LYS A 75 -4.41 10.86 -0.62
CA LYS A 75 -4.59 12.28 -0.32
C LYS A 75 -5.81 12.86 -1.06
N ASN A 76 -5.94 12.59 -2.37
CA ASN A 76 -7.08 13.06 -3.17
C ASN A 76 -8.42 12.51 -2.64
N ARG A 77 -8.46 11.24 -2.20
CA ARG A 77 -9.63 10.65 -1.55
C ARG A 77 -9.99 11.39 -0.26
N ASP A 78 -9.00 11.67 0.58
CA ASP A 78 -9.21 12.31 1.87
C ASP A 78 -9.67 13.76 1.71
N ASP A 79 -9.08 14.49 0.76
CA ASP A 79 -9.48 15.84 0.42
C ASP A 79 -10.90 15.87 -0.18
N ALA A 80 -11.25 14.91 -1.04
CA ALA A 80 -12.63 14.76 -1.55
C ALA A 80 -13.64 14.47 -0.43
N TYR A 81 -13.25 13.69 0.59
CA TYR A 81 -14.11 13.42 1.75
C TYR A 81 -14.33 14.68 2.61
N LYS A 82 -13.27 15.45 2.85
CA LYS A 82 -13.36 16.74 3.56
C LYS A 82 -14.30 17.70 2.82
N ASN A 83 -14.12 17.84 1.51
CA ASN A 83 -14.98 18.70 0.69
C ASN A 83 -16.46 18.28 0.74
N PHE A 84 -16.73 16.97 0.68
CA PHE A 84 -18.07 16.44 0.88
C PHE A 84 -18.64 16.79 2.26
N LYS A 85 -17.85 16.64 3.33
CA LYS A 85 -18.27 16.94 4.70
C LYS A 85 -18.54 18.42 4.95
N SER A 86 -17.78 19.30 4.30
CA SER A 86 -17.92 20.75 4.43
C SER A 86 -18.99 21.36 3.50
N CYS A 87 -19.63 20.57 2.64
CA CYS A 87 -20.63 21.06 1.70
C CYS A 87 -22.00 21.26 2.36
N GLY A 88 -22.49 22.52 2.36
CA GLY A 88 -23.80 22.88 2.90
C GLY A 88 -24.96 22.81 1.90
N HIS A 89 -24.70 22.66 0.60
CA HIS A 89 -25.73 22.60 -0.45
C HIS A 89 -26.01 21.16 -0.89
N GLU A 90 -27.26 20.71 -0.77
CA GLU A 90 -27.64 19.30 -0.96
C GLU A 90 -27.38 18.77 -2.39
N THR A 91 -27.61 19.58 -3.43
CA THR A 91 -27.33 19.20 -4.82
C THR A 91 -25.82 19.03 -5.09
N GLN A 92 -24.99 19.91 -4.56
CA GLN A 92 -23.52 19.82 -4.69
C GLN A 92 -22.95 18.67 -3.85
N LYS A 93 -23.55 18.40 -2.70
CA LYS A 93 -23.15 17.32 -1.79
C LYS A 93 -23.24 15.94 -2.45
N GLN A 94 -24.27 15.70 -3.28
CA GLN A 94 -24.38 14.46 -4.05
C GLN A 94 -23.24 14.31 -5.08
N VAL A 95 -22.85 15.40 -5.76
CA VAL A 95 -21.72 15.39 -6.70
C VAL A 95 -20.41 15.11 -5.96
N MET A 96 -20.18 15.77 -4.82
CA MET A 96 -18.99 15.56 -3.99
C MET A 96 -18.93 14.13 -3.43
N TRP A 97 -20.07 13.55 -3.06
CA TRP A 97 -20.16 12.14 -2.64
C TRP A 97 -19.76 11.18 -3.77
N ASN A 98 -20.25 11.41 -4.99
CA ASN A 98 -19.86 10.63 -6.15
C ASN A 98 -18.36 10.75 -6.46
N ASN A 99 -17.79 11.96 -6.33
CA ASN A 99 -16.36 12.19 -6.49
C ASN A 99 -15.52 11.44 -5.44
N PHE A 100 -15.94 11.48 -4.17
CA PHE A 100 -15.30 10.70 -3.10
C PHE A 100 -15.32 9.21 -3.40
N LYS A 101 -16.48 8.65 -3.82
CA LYS A 101 -16.59 7.23 -4.20
C LYS A 101 -15.63 6.87 -5.33
N LYS A 102 -15.50 7.72 -6.35
CA LYS A 102 -14.56 7.54 -7.46
C LYS A 102 -13.12 7.44 -6.93
N HIS A 103 -12.68 8.38 -6.11
CA HIS A 103 -11.34 8.36 -5.53
C HIS A 103 -11.12 7.18 -4.57
N ARG A 104 -12.13 6.78 -3.79
CA ARG A 104 -12.06 5.58 -2.94
C ARG A 104 -11.81 4.32 -3.78
N ASN A 105 -12.56 4.15 -4.86
CA ASN A 105 -12.43 2.98 -5.73
C ASN A 105 -11.08 2.98 -6.46
N ASP A 106 -10.63 4.15 -6.91
CA ASP A 106 -9.31 4.32 -7.53
C ASP A 106 -8.16 3.96 -6.59
N VAL A 107 -8.23 4.38 -5.32
CA VAL A 107 -7.27 4.00 -4.27
C VAL A 107 -7.25 2.48 -4.08
N VAL A 108 -8.41 1.85 -3.94
CA VAL A 108 -8.52 0.40 -3.75
C VAL A 108 -7.95 -0.35 -4.95
N SER A 109 -8.32 0.06 -6.16
CA SER A 109 -7.83 -0.54 -7.41
C SER A 109 -6.30 -0.42 -7.52
N THR A 110 -5.78 0.78 -7.29
CA THR A 110 -4.33 1.04 -7.36
C THR A 110 -3.57 0.23 -6.32
N LEU A 111 -4.06 0.16 -5.08
CA LEU A 111 -3.42 -0.62 -4.02
C LEU A 111 -3.38 -2.12 -4.36
N LYS A 112 -4.48 -2.66 -4.91
CA LYS A 112 -4.53 -4.05 -5.39
C LYS A 112 -3.54 -4.29 -6.52
N SER A 113 -3.53 -3.42 -7.52
CA SER A 113 -2.63 -3.51 -8.68
C SER A 113 -1.16 -3.45 -8.26
N LYS A 114 -0.77 -2.45 -7.47
CA LYS A 114 0.61 -2.28 -6.98
C LYS A 114 1.06 -3.46 -6.11
N LYS A 115 0.20 -3.94 -5.22
CA LYS A 115 0.50 -5.13 -4.41
C LYS A 115 0.70 -6.36 -5.29
N SER A 116 -0.20 -6.59 -6.24
CA SER A 116 -0.12 -7.72 -7.18
C SER A 116 1.17 -7.68 -8.00
N ALA A 117 1.45 -6.55 -8.64
CA ALA A 117 2.64 -6.34 -9.46
C ALA A 117 3.93 -6.56 -8.65
N TYR A 118 4.00 -6.04 -7.42
CA TYR A 118 5.15 -6.26 -6.55
C TYR A 118 5.41 -7.75 -6.31
N TYR A 119 4.38 -8.51 -5.89
CA TYR A 119 4.55 -9.92 -5.60
C TYR A 119 4.84 -10.75 -6.85
N TYR A 120 4.18 -10.44 -7.97
CA TYR A 120 4.45 -11.05 -9.27
C TYR A 120 5.92 -10.89 -9.66
N ASN A 121 6.43 -9.66 -9.66
CA ASN A 121 7.82 -9.35 -9.98
C ASN A 121 8.79 -10.04 -9.01
N GLN A 122 8.47 -10.09 -7.71
CA GLN A 122 9.30 -10.78 -6.73
C GLN A 122 9.36 -12.30 -6.99
N ILE A 123 8.25 -12.92 -7.39
CA ILE A 123 8.20 -14.35 -7.71
C ILE A 123 9.03 -14.63 -8.96
N ASP A 124 8.82 -13.84 -10.02
CA ASP A 124 9.55 -13.98 -11.29
C ASP A 124 11.06 -13.79 -11.10
N ASN A 125 11.47 -12.76 -10.35
CA ASN A 125 12.88 -12.52 -9.99
C ASN A 125 13.50 -13.67 -9.18
N TYR A 126 12.70 -14.46 -8.46
CA TYR A 126 13.17 -15.60 -7.67
C TYR A 126 12.91 -16.95 -8.34
N ARG A 127 12.55 -16.99 -9.63
CA ARG A 127 12.26 -18.24 -10.36
C ARG A 127 13.39 -19.27 -10.28
N SER A 128 14.65 -18.81 -10.30
CA SER A 128 15.85 -19.66 -10.19
C SER A 128 16.27 -19.93 -8.74
N ASN A 129 15.55 -19.40 -7.74
CA ASN A 129 15.81 -19.62 -6.33
C ASN A 129 14.53 -20.07 -5.59
N PRO A 130 14.24 -21.38 -5.60
CA PRO A 130 13.02 -21.94 -5.02
C PRO A 130 12.81 -21.56 -3.55
N LYS A 131 13.89 -21.49 -2.75
CA LYS A 131 13.82 -21.10 -1.34
C LYS A 131 13.28 -19.68 -1.16
N LYS A 132 13.78 -18.71 -1.94
CA LYS A 132 13.32 -17.30 -1.89
C LYS A 132 11.93 -17.13 -2.49
N MET A 133 11.63 -17.84 -3.57
CA MET A 133 10.30 -17.86 -4.18
C MET A 133 9.26 -18.35 -3.18
N TRP A 134 9.50 -19.50 -2.55
CA TRP A 134 8.59 -20.08 -1.56
C TRP A 134 8.43 -19.20 -0.32
N LYS A 135 9.50 -18.56 0.15
CA LYS A 135 9.42 -17.57 1.24
C LYS A 135 8.53 -16.38 0.86
N THR A 136 8.51 -15.98 -0.41
CA THR A 136 7.67 -14.89 -0.92
C THR A 136 6.21 -15.35 -1.02
N LEU A 137 5.95 -16.54 -1.57
CA LEU A 137 4.61 -17.14 -1.66
C LEU A 137 3.97 -17.36 -0.29
N LYS A 138 4.74 -17.81 0.71
CA LYS A 138 4.25 -17.98 2.08
C LYS A 138 3.77 -16.67 2.74
N LYS A 139 4.18 -15.50 2.24
CA LYS A 139 3.63 -14.21 2.69
C LYS A 139 2.27 -13.88 2.08
N LEU A 140 1.92 -14.51 0.96
CA LEU A 140 0.63 -14.34 0.27
C LEU A 140 -0.41 -15.35 0.74
N VAL A 141 0.02 -16.60 0.94
CA VAL A 141 -0.86 -17.68 1.40
C VAL A 141 -1.07 -17.53 2.89
N ASN A 142 -2.33 -17.61 3.33
CA ASN A 142 -2.66 -17.57 4.76
C ASN A 142 -2.23 -18.90 5.42
N THR A 143 -1.02 -18.96 5.96
CA THR A 143 -0.49 -20.17 6.63
C THR A 143 -1.00 -20.35 8.05
N ASN A 144 -1.89 -19.47 8.54
CA ASN A 144 -2.40 -19.53 9.91
C ASN A 144 -3.59 -20.48 10.07
N THR A 145 -4.10 -21.07 8.99
CA THR A 145 -5.05 -22.17 9.08
C THR A 145 -4.27 -23.44 9.44
N LYS A 146 -4.38 -23.88 10.69
CA LYS A 146 -3.88 -25.20 11.14
C LYS A 146 -4.65 -26.37 10.53
N ASP A 147 -5.70 -26.08 9.76
CA ASP A 147 -6.53 -27.08 9.11
C ASP A 147 -5.78 -27.71 7.94
N THR A 148 -5.23 -28.89 8.19
CA THR A 148 -4.82 -29.81 7.14
C THR A 148 -6.08 -30.30 6.39
N PRO A 149 -6.03 -30.39 5.05
CA PRO A 149 -7.13 -30.95 4.27
C PRO A 149 -7.51 -32.34 4.79
N LYS A 150 -8.78 -32.53 5.19
CA LYS A 150 -9.31 -33.83 5.66
C LYS A 150 -9.70 -34.77 4.51
N CYS A 151 -9.77 -34.24 3.29
CA CYS A 151 -9.98 -35.01 2.09
C CYS A 151 -9.39 -34.26 0.90
N VAL A 152 -8.90 -35.03 -0.07
CA VAL A 152 -8.36 -34.51 -1.33
C VAL A 152 -8.94 -35.33 -2.47
N GLN A 153 -9.32 -34.64 -3.55
CA GLN A 153 -9.80 -35.27 -4.77
C GLN A 153 -8.68 -35.29 -5.80
N PHE A 154 -8.38 -36.47 -6.33
CA PHE A 154 -7.41 -36.67 -7.39
C PHE A 154 -8.15 -37.09 -8.65
N ARG A 155 -7.83 -36.44 -9.77
CA ARG A 155 -8.34 -36.82 -11.08
C ARG A 155 -7.30 -37.70 -11.76
N CYS A 156 -7.67 -38.91 -12.17
CA CYS A 156 -6.82 -39.73 -13.01
C CYS A 156 -6.73 -39.10 -14.40
N ASN A 157 -5.50 -38.90 -14.88
CA ASN A 157 -5.28 -38.25 -16.19
C ASN A 157 -5.62 -39.19 -17.37
N ILE A 158 -5.69 -40.50 -17.13
CA ILE A 158 -5.94 -41.52 -18.16
C ILE A 158 -7.43 -41.82 -18.28
N THR A 159 -8.09 -42.15 -17.16
CA THR A 159 -9.51 -42.55 -17.15
C THR A 159 -10.46 -41.38 -16.94
N GLY A 160 -9.96 -40.24 -16.43
CA GLY A 160 -10.78 -39.08 -16.07
C GLY A 160 -11.56 -39.24 -14.76
N GLU A 161 -11.48 -40.42 -14.12
CA GLU A 161 -12.16 -40.73 -12.86
C GLU A 161 -11.62 -39.89 -11.70
N ILE A 162 -12.50 -39.58 -10.74
CA ILE A 162 -12.16 -38.80 -9.55
C ILE A 162 -12.11 -39.74 -8.35
N ALA A 163 -10.92 -39.91 -7.79
CA ALA A 163 -10.70 -40.62 -6.54
C ALA A 163 -10.71 -39.64 -5.37
N VAL A 164 -11.51 -39.93 -4.34
CA VAL A 164 -11.54 -39.15 -3.11
C VAL A 164 -10.75 -39.88 -2.03
N LYS A 165 -9.66 -39.27 -1.57
CA LYS A 165 -8.81 -39.80 -0.49
C LYS A 165 -9.09 -39.04 0.80
N ARG A 166 -9.19 -39.74 1.94
CA ARG A 166 -9.59 -39.17 3.24
C ARG A 166 -8.58 -39.40 4.35
N ASP A 167 -7.80 -40.48 4.27
CA ASP A 167 -6.72 -40.75 5.24
C ASP A 167 -5.41 -40.08 4.84
N SER A 168 -4.55 -39.77 5.81
CA SER A 168 -3.26 -39.12 5.55
C SER A 168 -2.33 -39.95 4.65
N MET A 169 -2.34 -41.28 4.81
CA MET A 169 -1.55 -42.19 3.97
C MET A 169 -2.13 -42.24 2.56
N ASP A 170 -3.45 -42.38 2.45
CA ASP A 170 -4.18 -42.40 1.17
C ASP A 170 -4.00 -41.11 0.38
N ILE A 171 -4.01 -39.96 1.05
CA ILE A 171 -3.75 -38.66 0.44
C ILE A 171 -2.31 -38.59 -0.05
N SER A 172 -1.34 -39.06 0.73
CA SER A 172 0.08 -39.06 0.35
C SER A 172 0.35 -39.97 -0.86
N MET A 173 -0.24 -41.16 -0.86
CA MET A 173 -0.20 -42.08 -2.01
C MET A 173 -0.87 -41.46 -3.24
N GLY A 174 -2.05 -40.84 -3.07
CA GLY A 174 -2.74 -40.16 -4.16
C GLY A 174 -1.91 -39.04 -4.79
N PHE A 175 -1.14 -38.27 -4.00
CA PHE A 175 -0.20 -37.29 -4.54
C PHE A 175 0.92 -37.95 -5.35
N ASN A 176 1.52 -39.02 -4.82
CA ASN A 176 2.59 -39.74 -5.51
C ASN A 176 2.09 -40.29 -6.86
N GLU A 177 0.96 -40.99 -6.86
CA GLU A 177 0.31 -41.52 -8.07
C GLU A 177 0.05 -40.39 -9.07
N TYR A 178 -0.61 -39.31 -8.63
CA TYR A 178 -0.95 -38.18 -9.49
C TYR A 178 0.28 -37.51 -10.12
N PHE A 179 1.34 -37.29 -9.36
CA PHE A 179 2.56 -36.64 -9.88
C PHE A 179 3.30 -37.53 -10.87
N VAL A 180 3.39 -38.84 -10.60
CA VAL A 180 3.99 -39.81 -11.54
C VAL A 180 3.18 -39.88 -12.82
N GLU A 181 1.85 -40.01 -12.74
CA GLU A 181 0.96 -40.03 -13.91
C GLU A 181 1.05 -38.73 -14.72
N SER A 182 1.10 -37.58 -14.05
CA SER A 182 1.21 -36.28 -14.70
C SER A 182 2.52 -36.13 -15.47
N ILE A 183 3.64 -36.56 -14.89
CA ILE A 183 4.95 -36.54 -15.57
C ILE A 183 4.95 -37.51 -16.75
N SER A 184 4.47 -38.74 -16.57
CA SER A 184 4.38 -39.73 -17.66
C SER A 184 3.53 -39.22 -18.83
N SER A 185 2.43 -38.52 -18.54
CA SER A 185 1.60 -37.88 -19.56
C SER A 185 2.33 -36.76 -20.29
N ILE A 186 3.07 -35.90 -19.59
CA ILE A 186 3.84 -34.82 -20.22
C ILE A 186 4.93 -35.39 -21.13
N VAL A 187 5.66 -36.40 -20.66
CA VAL A 187 6.76 -37.04 -21.41
C VAL A 187 6.23 -37.71 -22.66
N SER A 188 5.15 -38.49 -22.56
CA SER A 188 4.57 -39.16 -23.72
C SER A 188 4.12 -38.15 -24.78
N HIS A 189 3.48 -37.05 -24.38
CA HIS A 189 3.11 -35.98 -25.31
C HIS A 189 4.33 -35.34 -25.97
N THR A 190 5.44 -35.12 -25.26
CA THR A 190 6.66 -34.55 -25.85
C THR A 190 7.35 -35.49 -26.82
N ASP A 191 7.31 -36.80 -26.57
CA ASP A 191 7.91 -37.79 -27.47
C ASP A 191 7.14 -37.92 -28.79
N PHE A 192 5.81 -37.73 -28.78
CA PHE A 192 5.00 -37.66 -30.00
C PHE A 192 5.39 -36.49 -30.93
N PHE A 193 5.93 -35.39 -30.41
CA PHE A 193 6.37 -34.25 -31.22
C PHE A 193 7.80 -34.36 -31.76
N ASN A 194 8.61 -35.32 -31.28
CA ASN A 194 9.99 -35.52 -31.72
C ASN A 194 10.16 -36.62 -32.80
N ILE A 195 9.06 -37.20 -33.29
CA ILE A 195 9.05 -38.23 -34.36
C ILE A 195 8.58 -37.62 -35.70
N GLY A 196 8.70 -36.30 -35.87
CA GLY A 196 8.38 -35.57 -37.11
C GLY A 196 9.61 -35.03 -37.82
#